data_AF-A0A2T5XVE2-F1
#
_entry.id   AF-A0A2T5XVE2-F1
#
_cell.length_a   1.000
_cell.length_b   1.000
_cell.length_c   1.000
_cell.angle_alpha   90.00
_cell.angle_beta   90.00
_cell.angle_gamma   90.00
#
_symmetry.space_group_name_H-M   'P 1'
#
loop_
_entity.id
_entity.type
_entity.pdbx_description
1 polymer ?
#
loop_
_entity_poly.entity_id
_entity_poly.type
_entity_poly.pdbx_seq_one_letter_code
_entity_poly.pdbx_strand_id
1 'polypeptide(L)'
;MKKFFIALMASVALVGCGKDDNNDTGIQEGAFPKKITSTYPNRNRSSVTTYNIQNGKLLSATITEYENGVQTGTAHIIKAEYLGDRITQTKYGQPSTENYAIKDYTYDGQGRVIKETRVEPHRTTENGDSYTQEYRYEGGQLTKIIRQNPTTNWINGERKKVNRHSEKVLAYSGSDIIVNETVTYRDGNGAVVTGTSTYTETTTYTVAGGNLIKKVEGTHITEYKYDSNINPMPLNALLRTTVPDYFLNEDYSKNNLIEEVESYTDYQGKLVKNIKSIELTYNSKGYPTMKKTFRQRGSETKTLNYIEEIEY
;
A
#
# COMPACT_ATOMS: atom_id res chain seq x y z
N MET A 1 35.98 30.39 28.11
CA MET A 1 35.91 28.93 27.83
C MET A 1 34.46 28.53 27.70
N LYS A 2 34.18 27.67 26.72
CA LYS A 2 32.90 27.51 26.01
C LYS A 2 31.77 27.02 26.93
N LYS A 3 30.63 27.71 26.88
CA LYS A 3 29.35 27.25 27.44
C LYS A 3 28.82 26.15 26.52
N PHE A 4 28.73 24.93 27.03
CA PHE A 4 28.03 23.84 26.36
C PHE A 4 26.53 24.15 26.40
N PHE A 5 25.98 24.59 25.26
CA PHE A 5 24.55 24.52 25.04
C PHE A 5 24.22 23.06 24.72
N ILE A 6 23.66 22.36 25.71
CA ILE A 6 22.92 21.13 25.46
C ILE A 6 21.60 21.58 24.83
N ALA A 7 21.57 21.57 23.50
CA ALA A 7 20.32 21.72 22.76
C ALA A 7 19.50 20.46 23.02
N LEU A 8 18.47 20.62 23.85
CA LEU A 8 17.40 19.65 24.06
C LEU A 8 16.78 19.39 22.69
N MET A 9 17.10 18.26 22.06
CA MET A 9 16.33 17.78 20.91
C MET A 9 14.92 17.53 21.42
N ALA A 10 14.02 18.47 21.12
CA ALA A 10 12.60 18.22 21.16
C ALA A 10 12.31 17.13 20.13
N SER A 11 12.33 15.88 20.57
CA SER A 11 11.68 14.78 19.87
C SER A 11 10.23 15.19 19.70
N VAL A 12 9.90 15.73 18.53
CA VAL A 12 8.52 15.71 18.05
C VAL A 12 8.16 14.23 18.04
N ALA A 13 7.29 13.84 18.96
CA ALA A 13 6.65 12.55 18.88
C ALA A 13 5.96 12.52 17.51
N LEU A 14 6.56 11.80 16.56
CA LEU A 14 5.84 11.21 15.44
C LEU A 14 4.78 10.33 16.07
N VAL A 15 3.65 10.95 16.41
CA VAL A 15 2.44 10.38 17.02
C VAL A 15 2.68 8.92 17.39
N GLY A 16 3.48 8.69 18.43
CA GLY A 16 3.43 7.43 19.14
C GLY A 16 2.06 7.54 19.74
N CYS A 17 1.08 6.85 19.15
CA CYS A 17 -0.32 6.89 19.55
C CYS A 17 -0.37 6.84 21.08
N GLY A 18 -0.50 8.01 21.68
CA GLY A 18 -1.00 8.16 23.01
C GLY A 18 -2.39 7.62 22.87
N LYS A 19 -2.62 6.41 23.38
CA LYS A 19 -3.91 5.85 23.76
C LYS A 19 -5.05 6.57 23.02
N ASP A 20 -5.16 6.32 21.71
CA ASP A 20 -6.39 6.70 21.02
C ASP A 20 -7.46 5.85 21.71
N ASP A 21 -8.33 6.51 22.47
CA ASP A 21 -9.50 5.92 23.16
C ASP A 21 -10.54 5.38 22.16
N ASN A 22 -10.12 4.95 20.97
CA ASN A 22 -10.93 4.15 20.07
C ASN A 22 -10.65 2.67 20.34
N ASN A 23 -11.44 2.12 21.25
CA ASN A 23 -11.76 0.69 21.37
C ASN A 23 -12.44 0.11 20.10
N ASP A 24 -12.19 0.70 18.93
CA ASP A 24 -12.89 0.36 17.70
C ASP A 24 -12.07 -0.69 16.94
N THR A 25 -12.20 -1.93 17.39
CA THR A 25 -11.51 -3.09 16.80
C THR A 25 -12.14 -3.56 15.48
N GLY A 26 -13.16 -2.86 14.97
CA GLY A 26 -13.93 -3.25 13.79
C GLY A 26 -14.31 -2.09 12.88
N ILE A 27 -14.76 -2.44 11.68
CA ILE A 27 -15.36 -1.51 10.71
C ILE A 27 -16.70 -1.01 11.27
N GLN A 28 -16.83 0.30 11.47
CA GLN A 28 -18.09 0.92 11.87
C GLN A 28 -19.16 0.77 10.78
N GLU A 29 -20.39 0.46 11.19
CA GLU A 29 -21.50 0.28 10.27
C GLU A 29 -21.81 1.59 9.49
N GLY A 30 -21.83 1.48 8.16
CA GLY A 30 -22.07 2.61 7.26
C GLY A 30 -20.90 3.61 7.16
N ALA A 31 -19.72 3.29 7.73
CA ALA A 31 -18.48 4.05 7.54
C ALA A 31 -17.58 3.47 6.46
N PHE A 32 -17.79 2.21 6.09
CA PHE A 32 -17.04 1.53 5.04
C PHE A 32 -17.97 1.14 3.88
N PRO A 33 -17.52 1.25 2.62
CA PRO A 33 -18.32 0.90 1.46
C PRO A 33 -18.80 -0.55 1.48
N LYS A 34 -20.06 -0.77 1.12
CA LYS A 34 -20.59 -2.10 0.77
C LYS A 34 -20.31 -2.45 -0.68
N LYS A 35 -20.29 -1.44 -1.56
CA LYS A 35 -20.07 -1.61 -2.99
C LYS A 35 -19.37 -0.41 -3.59
N ILE A 36 -18.43 -0.66 -4.49
CA ILE A 36 -17.77 0.35 -5.31
C ILE A 36 -17.91 -0.06 -6.77
N THR A 37 -18.46 0.83 -7.59
CA THR A 37 -18.51 0.68 -9.04
C THR A 37 -17.49 1.61 -9.67
N SER A 38 -16.48 1.06 -10.33
CA SER A 38 -15.46 1.83 -11.03
C SER A 38 -15.71 1.78 -12.53
N THR A 39 -15.87 2.93 -13.18
CA THR A 39 -16.10 3.05 -14.62
C THR A 39 -14.93 3.77 -15.28
N TYR A 40 -14.47 3.26 -16.42
CA TYR A 40 -13.41 3.84 -17.24
C TYR A 40 -14.02 4.37 -18.55
N PRO A 41 -14.46 5.64 -18.60
CA PRO A 41 -15.26 6.17 -19.72
C PRO A 41 -14.58 6.04 -21.09
N ASN A 42 -13.25 6.11 -21.12
CA ASN A 42 -12.49 6.05 -22.37
C ASN A 42 -12.12 4.63 -22.82
N ARG A 43 -12.56 3.58 -22.11
CA ARG A 43 -12.16 2.18 -22.38
C ARG A 43 -13.32 1.19 -22.43
N ASN A 44 -14.57 1.64 -22.28
CA ASN A 44 -15.75 0.78 -22.15
C ASN A 44 -15.59 -0.36 -21.12
N ARG A 45 -14.83 -0.10 -20.06
CA ARG A 45 -14.56 -1.06 -19.00
C ARG A 45 -15.14 -0.55 -17.70
N SER A 46 -15.60 -1.49 -16.88
CA SER A 46 -15.99 -1.21 -15.51
C SER A 46 -15.68 -2.39 -14.60
N SER A 47 -15.64 -2.13 -13.30
CA SER A 47 -15.58 -3.17 -12.29
C SER A 47 -16.53 -2.85 -11.15
N VAL A 48 -17.05 -3.89 -10.51
CA VAL A 48 -17.86 -3.79 -9.31
C VAL A 48 -17.15 -4.59 -8.23
N THR A 49 -16.80 -3.90 -7.14
CA THR A 49 -16.30 -4.54 -5.92
C THR A 49 -17.40 -4.53 -4.87
N THR A 50 -17.75 -5.69 -4.32
CA THR A 50 -18.68 -5.81 -3.19
C THR A 50 -17.97 -6.34 -1.96
N TYR A 51 -18.29 -5.78 -0.80
CA TYR A 51 -17.68 -6.14 0.48
C TYR A 51 -18.71 -6.83 1.38
N ASN A 52 -18.36 -8.03 1.85
CA ASN A 52 -19.12 -8.76 2.85
C ASN A 52 -18.54 -8.45 4.23
N ILE A 53 -19.23 -7.59 4.98
CA ILE A 53 -18.84 -7.17 6.31
C ILE A 53 -19.89 -7.64 7.31
N GLN A 54 -19.43 -8.35 8.34
CA GLN A 54 -20.29 -8.86 9.41
C GLN A 54 -19.63 -8.59 10.75
N ASN A 55 -20.38 -8.05 11.71
CA ASN A 55 -19.90 -7.77 13.07
C ASN A 55 -18.57 -6.97 13.06
N GLY A 56 -18.48 -5.97 12.18
CA GLY A 56 -17.27 -5.13 12.03
C GLY A 56 -16.07 -5.81 11.35
N LYS A 57 -16.21 -7.03 10.82
CA LYS A 57 -15.12 -7.76 10.13
C LYS A 57 -15.39 -7.88 8.65
N LEU A 58 -14.39 -7.55 7.83
CA LEU A 58 -14.40 -7.83 6.40
C LEU A 58 -14.13 -9.32 6.18
N LEU A 59 -15.16 -10.08 5.82
CA LEU A 59 -15.06 -11.52 5.58
C LEU A 59 -14.60 -11.82 4.15
N SER A 60 -15.13 -11.06 3.19
CA SER A 60 -14.71 -11.19 1.80
C SER A 60 -14.94 -9.93 0.98
N ALA A 61 -14.19 -9.78 -0.10
CA ALA A 61 -14.47 -8.84 -1.17
C ALA A 61 -14.58 -9.61 -2.50
N THR A 62 -15.59 -9.28 -3.31
CA THR A 62 -15.79 -9.88 -4.65
C THR A 62 -15.61 -8.80 -5.69
N ILE A 63 -14.76 -9.05 -6.68
CA ILE A 63 -14.48 -8.13 -7.78
C ILE A 63 -14.96 -8.77 -9.08
N THR A 64 -15.89 -8.09 -9.76
CA THR A 64 -16.40 -8.49 -11.06
C THR A 64 -16.04 -7.43 -12.09
N GLU A 65 -15.45 -7.85 -13.20
CA GLU A 65 -15.04 -6.97 -14.29
C GLU A 65 -16.01 -7.08 -15.46
N TYR A 66 -16.17 -5.98 -16.19
CA TYR A 66 -17.06 -5.87 -17.34
C TYR A 66 -16.38 -5.12 -18.49
N GLU A 67 -16.63 -5.57 -19.70
CA GLU A 67 -16.24 -4.90 -20.95
C GLU A 67 -17.48 -4.79 -21.84
N ASN A 68 -17.78 -3.57 -22.30
CA ASN A 68 -19.01 -3.25 -23.02
C ASN A 68 -20.29 -3.71 -22.29
N GLY A 69 -20.30 -3.63 -20.96
CA GLY A 69 -21.44 -4.03 -20.12
C GLY A 69 -21.60 -5.54 -19.92
N VAL A 70 -20.74 -6.36 -20.52
CA VAL A 70 -20.75 -7.82 -20.36
C VAL A 70 -19.66 -8.22 -19.38
N GLN A 71 -20.00 -9.09 -18.43
CA GLN A 71 -19.03 -9.59 -17.46
C GLN A 71 -17.89 -10.34 -18.17
N THR A 72 -16.66 -9.95 -17.88
CA THR A 72 -15.46 -10.59 -18.41
C THR A 72 -14.96 -11.63 -17.42
N GLY A 73 -15.20 -12.92 -17.72
CA GLY A 73 -14.68 -14.04 -16.94
C GLY A 73 -15.32 -14.24 -15.55
N THR A 74 -14.64 -14.98 -14.69
CA THR A 74 -15.09 -15.31 -13.33
C THR A 74 -14.70 -14.19 -12.36
N ALA A 75 -15.60 -13.86 -11.43
CA ALA A 75 -15.31 -12.91 -10.36
C ALA A 75 -14.10 -13.37 -9.53
N HIS A 76 -13.32 -12.42 -9.02
CA HIS A 76 -12.24 -12.69 -8.07
C HIS A 76 -12.74 -12.48 -6.64
N ILE A 77 -12.30 -13.31 -5.71
CA ILE A 77 -12.66 -13.22 -4.31
C ILE A 77 -11.40 -13.08 -3.46
N ILE A 78 -11.43 -12.09 -2.57
CA ILE A 78 -10.57 -12.00 -1.40
C ILE A 78 -11.35 -12.53 -0.20
N LYS A 79 -10.81 -13.49 0.55
CA LYS A 79 -11.38 -13.94 1.83
C LYS A 79 -10.40 -13.68 2.96
N ALA A 80 -10.90 -13.36 4.14
CA ALA A 80 -10.11 -13.20 5.34
C ALA A 80 -10.56 -14.17 6.43
N GLU A 81 -9.59 -14.82 7.08
CA GLU A 81 -9.80 -15.71 8.22
C GLU A 81 -9.24 -15.06 9.48
N TYR A 82 -9.93 -15.27 10.60
CA TYR A 82 -9.66 -14.57 11.84
C TYR A 82 -9.47 -15.54 13.00
N LEU A 83 -8.58 -15.19 13.93
CA LEU A 83 -8.51 -15.72 15.28
C LEU A 83 -8.84 -14.58 16.26
N GLY A 84 -10.02 -14.63 16.87
CA GLY A 84 -10.57 -13.47 17.57
C GLY A 84 -10.75 -12.32 16.58
N ASP A 85 -10.14 -11.16 16.85
CA ASP A 85 -10.21 -9.98 15.99
C ASP A 85 -8.99 -9.84 15.04
N ARG A 86 -8.05 -10.77 15.09
CA ARG A 86 -6.83 -10.74 14.28
C ARG A 86 -6.97 -11.58 13.04
N ILE A 87 -6.50 -11.06 11.91
CA ILE A 87 -6.51 -11.79 10.64
C ILE A 87 -5.32 -12.72 10.59
N THR A 88 -5.56 -14.01 10.51
CA THR A 88 -4.49 -15.02 10.45
C THR A 88 -4.13 -15.35 9.01
N GLN A 89 -5.10 -15.27 8.10
CA GLN A 89 -4.91 -15.66 6.71
C GLN A 89 -5.80 -14.84 5.77
N THR A 90 -5.30 -14.60 4.56
CA THR A 90 -6.10 -14.09 3.45
C THR A 90 -5.93 -14.99 2.23
N LYS A 91 -7.02 -15.17 1.48
CA LYS A 91 -7.05 -15.96 0.23
C LYS A 91 -7.46 -15.06 -0.91
N TYR A 92 -6.74 -15.13 -2.03
CA TYR A 92 -7.02 -14.38 -3.25
C TYR A 92 -7.11 -15.32 -4.44
N GLY A 93 -8.21 -15.31 -5.17
CA GLY A 93 -8.38 -16.19 -6.34
C GLY A 93 -9.81 -16.24 -6.85
N GLN A 94 -10.07 -17.17 -7.77
CA GLN A 94 -11.41 -17.38 -8.31
C GLN A 94 -12.23 -18.34 -7.42
N PRO A 95 -13.54 -18.09 -7.21
CA PRO A 95 -14.41 -18.87 -6.32
C PRO A 95 -14.39 -20.37 -6.59
N SER A 96 -14.33 -20.77 -7.85
CA SER A 96 -14.53 -22.14 -8.34
C SER A 96 -13.23 -22.93 -8.56
N THR A 97 -12.08 -22.38 -8.18
CA THR A 97 -10.80 -23.07 -8.33
C THR A 97 -10.18 -23.31 -6.96
N GLU A 98 -9.51 -24.46 -6.77
CA GLU A 98 -8.72 -24.74 -5.55
C GLU A 98 -7.42 -23.89 -5.49
N ASN A 99 -7.29 -22.93 -6.41
CA ASN A 99 -6.05 -22.29 -6.84
C ASN A 99 -5.84 -20.91 -6.18
N TYR A 100 -6.18 -20.77 -4.89
CA TYR A 100 -6.03 -19.49 -4.19
C TYR A 100 -4.56 -19.18 -3.91
N ALA A 101 -4.15 -17.94 -4.15
CA ALA A 101 -2.99 -17.37 -3.48
C ALA A 101 -3.33 -17.21 -1.99
N ILE A 102 -2.51 -17.77 -1.12
CA ILE A 102 -2.69 -17.72 0.32
C ILE A 102 -1.65 -16.77 0.90
N LYS A 103 -2.06 -15.93 1.84
CA LYS A 103 -1.15 -15.10 2.62
C LYS A 103 -1.43 -15.27 4.11
N ASP A 104 -0.45 -15.79 4.82
CA ASP A 104 -0.49 -16.02 6.26
C ASP A 104 0.19 -14.89 7.02
N TYR A 105 -0.31 -14.57 8.21
CA TYR A 105 0.22 -13.51 9.08
C TYR A 105 0.60 -14.05 10.44
N THR A 106 1.80 -13.69 10.90
CA THR A 106 2.29 -14.00 12.24
C THR A 106 2.47 -12.71 13.03
N TYR A 107 2.05 -12.75 14.29
CA TYR A 107 2.03 -11.60 15.18
C TYR A 107 2.99 -11.79 16.35
N ASP A 108 3.50 -10.69 16.92
CA ASP A 108 4.18 -10.71 18.21
C ASP A 108 3.20 -10.70 19.39
N GLY A 109 3.73 -10.74 20.62
CA GLY A 109 2.94 -10.66 21.85
C GLY A 109 2.14 -9.37 22.01
N GLN A 110 2.50 -8.30 21.28
CA GLN A 110 1.78 -7.02 21.28
C GLN A 110 0.69 -6.96 20.19
N GLY A 111 0.58 -7.99 19.34
CA GLY A 111 -0.41 -8.05 18.28
C GLY A 111 -0.01 -7.31 17.01
N ARG A 112 1.28 -7.02 16.80
CA ARG A 112 1.81 -6.44 15.55
C ARG A 112 2.27 -7.55 14.61
N VAL A 113 2.03 -7.41 13.31
CA VAL A 113 2.53 -8.38 12.32
C VAL A 113 4.04 -8.32 12.26
N ILE A 114 4.70 -9.45 12.50
CA ILE A 114 6.17 -9.60 12.43
C ILE A 114 6.62 -10.40 11.21
N LYS A 115 5.70 -11.15 10.60
CA LYS A 115 5.97 -11.94 9.40
C LYS A 115 4.69 -12.16 8.62
N GLU A 116 4.84 -12.13 7.30
CA GLU A 116 3.83 -12.60 6.37
C GLU A 116 4.48 -13.54 5.33
N THR A 117 3.72 -14.54 4.90
CA THR A 117 4.15 -15.46 3.85
C THR A 117 3.04 -15.57 2.82
N ARG A 118 3.37 -15.28 1.55
CA ARG A 118 2.47 -15.49 0.42
C ARG A 118 2.91 -16.71 -0.36
N VAL A 119 1.96 -17.59 -0.66
CA VAL A 119 2.14 -18.75 -1.54
C VAL A 119 1.16 -18.63 -2.70
N GLU A 120 1.67 -18.66 -3.92
CA GLU A 120 0.89 -18.75 -5.15
C GLU A 120 1.08 -20.13 -5.81
N PRO A 121 0.18 -21.10 -5.58
CA PRO A 121 0.40 -22.49 -5.99
C PRO A 121 0.48 -22.73 -7.51
N HIS A 122 0.00 -21.80 -8.35
CA HIS A 122 -0.10 -22.02 -9.81
C HIS A 122 0.68 -21.04 -10.69
N ARG A 123 1.35 -20.02 -10.14
CA ARG A 123 2.33 -19.25 -10.91
C ARG A 123 3.66 -20.01 -10.92
N THR A 124 3.73 -20.98 -11.83
CA THR A 124 4.94 -21.76 -12.15
C THR A 124 5.87 -21.03 -13.11
N THR A 125 5.52 -19.81 -13.56
CA THR A 125 6.41 -18.97 -14.35
C THR A 125 7.58 -18.51 -13.49
N GLU A 126 8.75 -18.33 -14.12
CA GLU A 126 10.07 -18.09 -13.51
C GLU A 126 10.17 -16.91 -12.49
N ASN A 127 9.11 -16.13 -12.34
CA ASN A 127 8.95 -14.98 -11.46
C ASN A 127 7.77 -15.20 -10.50
N GLY A 128 7.85 -16.24 -9.66
CA GLY A 128 6.79 -16.52 -8.69
C GLY A 128 6.55 -15.34 -7.75
N ASP A 129 5.27 -14.96 -7.58
CA ASP A 129 4.83 -13.91 -6.65
C ASP A 129 4.74 -14.41 -5.19
N SER A 130 5.17 -15.65 -4.92
CA SER A 130 5.36 -16.16 -3.57
C SER A 130 6.49 -15.42 -2.87
N TYR A 131 6.31 -15.03 -1.62
CA TYR A 131 7.34 -14.34 -0.85
C TYR A 131 7.19 -14.57 0.64
N THR A 132 8.26 -14.29 1.37
CA THR A 132 8.21 -14.06 2.81
C THR A 132 8.64 -12.64 3.08
N GLN A 133 7.89 -11.94 3.94
CA GLN A 133 8.24 -10.61 4.39
C GLN A 133 8.25 -10.57 5.92
N GLU A 134 9.28 -10.00 6.51
CA GLU A 134 9.47 -9.88 7.94
C GLU A 134 9.57 -8.42 8.34
N TYR A 135 9.03 -8.10 9.50
CA TYR A 135 8.97 -6.76 10.05
C TYR A 135 9.72 -6.74 11.38
N ARG A 136 10.44 -5.64 11.64
CA ARG A 136 11.09 -5.37 12.93
C ARG A 136 10.66 -4.03 13.46
N TYR A 137 10.49 -3.98 14.77
CA TYR A 137 10.01 -2.81 15.47
C TYR A 137 10.95 -2.47 16.62
N GLU A 138 11.20 -1.19 16.83
CA GLU A 138 11.90 -0.65 17.99
C GLU A 138 11.08 0.50 18.58
N GLY A 139 10.89 0.52 19.90
CA GLY A 139 10.09 1.56 20.55
C GLY A 139 8.64 1.67 20.05
N GLY A 140 8.09 0.62 19.43
CA GLY A 140 6.75 0.63 18.83
C GLY A 140 6.72 0.98 17.34
N GLN A 141 7.80 1.54 16.79
CA GLN A 141 7.88 1.99 15.40
C GLN A 141 8.49 0.92 14.49
N LEU A 142 8.04 0.84 13.23
CA LEU A 142 8.58 -0.08 12.23
C LEU A 142 9.95 0.42 11.75
N THR A 143 11.02 -0.32 12.02
CA THR A 143 12.38 0.11 11.68
C THR A 143 12.99 -0.68 10.52
N LYS A 144 12.48 -1.89 10.26
CA LYS A 144 13.02 -2.75 9.20
C LYS A 144 11.95 -3.61 8.55
N ILE A 145 12.05 -3.72 7.22
CA ILE A 145 11.26 -4.67 6.41
C ILE A 145 12.23 -5.50 5.60
N ILE A 146 12.13 -6.82 5.68
CA ILE A 146 12.94 -7.74 4.89
C ILE A 146 12.00 -8.56 4.04
N ARG A 147 12.13 -8.48 2.71
CA ARG A 147 11.33 -9.27 1.77
C ARG A 147 12.23 -10.22 0.99
N GLN A 148 11.80 -11.47 0.89
CA GLN A 148 12.48 -12.53 0.17
C GLN A 148 11.51 -13.22 -0.77
N ASN A 149 11.89 -13.36 -2.04
CA ASN A 149 11.11 -14.12 -3.00
C ASN A 149 12.03 -14.86 -3.98
N PRO A 150 11.67 -16.10 -4.39
CA PRO A 150 12.36 -16.79 -5.46
C PRO A 150 12.23 -16.00 -6.76
N THR A 151 13.30 -16.01 -7.55
CA THR A 151 13.35 -15.37 -8.86
C THR A 151 14.39 -16.07 -9.75
N THR A 152 14.45 -15.67 -11.01
CA THR A 152 15.45 -16.15 -11.97
C THR A 152 16.28 -14.98 -12.44
N ASN A 153 17.61 -15.14 -12.44
CA ASN A 153 18.55 -14.13 -12.89
C ASN A 153 19.47 -14.70 -13.98
N TRP A 154 19.99 -13.85 -14.87
CA TRP A 154 20.91 -14.24 -15.93
C TRP A 154 22.35 -14.09 -15.45
N ILE A 155 23.03 -15.21 -15.21
CA ILE A 155 24.36 -15.25 -14.59
C ILE A 155 25.28 -16.07 -15.49
N ASN A 156 26.34 -15.44 -16.00
CA ASN A 156 27.35 -16.07 -16.86
C ASN A 156 26.77 -16.77 -18.11
N GLY A 157 25.77 -16.15 -18.75
CA GLY A 157 25.18 -16.70 -19.99
C GLY A 157 24.06 -17.72 -19.78
N GLU A 158 23.61 -17.94 -18.54
CA GLU A 158 22.55 -18.90 -18.23
C GLU A 158 21.51 -18.34 -17.24
N ARG A 159 20.27 -18.83 -17.34
CA ARG A 159 19.22 -18.59 -16.33
C ARG A 159 19.50 -19.43 -15.09
N LYS A 160 19.63 -18.76 -13.93
CA LYS A 160 19.80 -19.42 -12.64
C LYS A 160 18.73 -18.98 -11.66
N LYS A 161 18.19 -19.94 -10.90
CA LYS A 161 17.27 -19.66 -9.79
C LYS A 161 18.05 -19.09 -8.61
N VAL A 162 17.58 -17.97 -8.09
CA VAL A 162 18.14 -17.27 -6.93
C VAL A 162 16.98 -16.69 -6.09
N ASN A 163 17.28 -16.13 -4.93
CA ASN A 163 16.31 -15.41 -4.12
C ASN A 163 16.59 -13.91 -4.21
N ARG A 164 15.61 -13.12 -4.64
CA ARG A 164 15.67 -11.66 -4.48
C ARG A 164 15.45 -11.35 -3.01
N HIS A 165 16.41 -10.65 -2.41
CA HIS A 165 16.39 -10.25 -1.01
C HIS A 165 16.41 -8.72 -0.96
N SER A 166 15.28 -8.12 -0.55
CA SER A 166 15.13 -6.68 -0.32
C SER A 166 15.13 -6.40 1.17
N GLU A 167 15.93 -5.44 1.59
CA GLU A 167 16.00 -4.94 2.95
C GLU A 167 15.73 -3.44 2.94
N LYS A 168 14.67 -3.02 3.64
CA LYS A 168 14.35 -1.62 3.89
C LYS A 168 14.64 -1.28 5.33
N VAL A 169 15.42 -0.21 5.55
CA VAL A 169 15.68 0.36 6.87
C VAL A 169 15.02 1.73 6.94
N LEU A 170 14.17 1.93 7.94
CA LEU A 170 13.40 3.15 8.14
C LEU A 170 14.03 3.96 9.27
N ALA A 171 14.34 5.22 8.99
CA ALA A 171 14.84 6.19 9.96
C ALA A 171 13.87 7.37 10.06
N TYR A 172 13.56 7.77 11.29
CA TYR A 172 12.56 8.78 11.59
C TYR A 172 13.21 10.09 12.06
N SER A 173 12.83 11.21 11.45
CA SER A 173 13.37 12.54 11.77
C SER A 173 12.28 13.60 11.67
N GLY A 174 11.63 13.92 12.79
CA GLY A 174 10.50 14.84 12.79
C GLY A 174 9.36 14.29 11.93
N SER A 175 8.80 15.06 11.00
CA SER A 175 7.77 14.59 10.07
C SER A 175 8.28 13.67 8.96
N ASP A 176 9.60 13.55 8.81
CA ASP A 176 10.21 12.81 7.71
C ASP A 176 10.57 11.38 8.11
N ILE A 177 10.40 10.47 7.16
CA ILE A 177 10.72 9.05 7.24
C ILE A 177 11.62 8.73 6.05
N ILE A 178 12.87 8.42 6.33
CA ILE A 178 13.88 8.07 5.32
C ILE A 178 13.92 6.56 5.24
N VAL A 179 13.67 6.02 4.06
CA VAL A 179 13.69 4.58 3.78
C VAL A 179 14.86 4.31 2.86
N ASN A 180 15.84 3.54 3.35
CA ASN A 180 16.93 3.04 2.54
C ASN A 180 16.63 1.59 2.16
N GLU A 181 16.43 1.31 0.88
CA GLU A 181 16.27 -0.04 0.35
C GLU A 181 17.59 -0.55 -0.23
N THR A 182 17.96 -1.77 0.12
CA THR A 182 19.04 -2.52 -0.53
C THR A 182 18.49 -3.85 -1.05
N VAL A 183 18.73 -4.13 -2.32
CA VAL A 183 18.31 -5.37 -2.98
C VAL A 183 19.54 -6.15 -3.43
N THR A 184 19.59 -7.42 -3.03
CA THR A 184 20.63 -8.37 -3.40
C THR A 184 19.99 -9.66 -3.94
N TYR A 185 20.75 -10.45 -4.69
CA TYR A 185 20.34 -11.78 -5.13
C TYR A 185 21.18 -12.83 -4.43
N ARG A 186 20.52 -13.78 -3.76
CA ARG A 186 21.15 -14.73 -2.84
C ARG A 186 20.87 -16.17 -3.24
N ASP A 187 21.80 -17.07 -2.93
CA ASP A 187 21.62 -18.51 -3.13
C ASP A 187 20.73 -19.13 -2.03
N GLY A 188 20.61 -20.47 -2.04
CA GLY A 188 19.83 -21.21 -1.03
C GLY A 188 20.43 -21.17 0.38
N ASN A 189 21.71 -20.80 0.51
CA ASN A 189 22.40 -20.63 1.80
C ASN A 189 22.37 -19.18 2.29
N GLY A 190 21.79 -18.26 1.51
CA GLY A 190 21.71 -16.84 1.83
C GLY A 190 22.95 -16.02 1.47
N ALA A 191 23.92 -16.58 0.75
CA ALA A 191 25.09 -15.86 0.28
C ALA A 191 24.76 -15.05 -0.98
N VAL A 192 25.34 -13.84 -1.12
CA VAL A 192 25.15 -13.01 -2.32
C VAL A 192 25.83 -13.68 -3.51
N VAL A 193 25.07 -13.85 -4.60
CA VAL A 193 25.53 -14.55 -5.79
C VAL A 193 26.38 -13.62 -6.65
N THR A 194 27.63 -14.00 -6.93
CA THR A 194 28.52 -13.28 -7.83
C THR A 194 27.93 -13.19 -9.24
N GLY A 195 28.13 -12.04 -9.91
CA GLY A 195 27.57 -11.79 -11.25
C GLY A 195 26.14 -11.23 -11.23
N THR A 196 25.58 -10.96 -10.04
CA THR A 196 24.32 -10.23 -9.89
C THR A 196 24.56 -8.80 -9.42
N SER A 197 23.68 -7.87 -9.78
CA SER A 197 23.76 -6.48 -9.34
C SER A 197 23.20 -6.30 -7.94
N THR A 198 23.74 -5.32 -7.21
CA THR A 198 23.13 -4.78 -5.99
C THR A 198 22.45 -3.47 -6.35
N TYR A 199 21.21 -3.30 -5.91
CA TYR A 199 20.46 -2.07 -6.09
C TYR A 199 20.28 -1.40 -4.73
N THR A 200 20.46 -0.07 -4.70
CA THR A 200 20.25 0.74 -3.51
C THR A 200 19.43 1.96 -3.87
N GLU A 201 18.44 2.27 -3.05
CA GLU A 201 17.58 3.43 -3.23
C GLU A 201 17.29 4.08 -1.88
N THR A 202 17.19 5.40 -1.88
CA THR A 202 16.74 6.18 -0.72
C THR A 202 15.48 6.92 -1.12
N THR A 203 14.41 6.68 -0.36
CA THR A 203 13.14 7.39 -0.49
C THR A 203 12.90 8.18 0.78
N THR A 204 12.56 9.46 0.66
CA THR A 204 12.10 10.26 1.80
C THR A 204 10.61 10.48 1.70
N TYR A 205 9.89 10.15 2.77
CA TYR A 205 8.46 10.39 2.92
C TYR A 205 8.25 11.45 3.99
N THR A 206 7.34 12.38 3.75
CA THR A 206 6.93 13.37 4.75
C THR A 206 5.48 13.10 5.12
N VAL A 207 5.23 12.90 6.41
CA VAL A 207 3.90 12.65 6.97
C VAL A 207 3.49 13.79 7.89
N ALA A 208 2.28 14.31 7.71
CA ALA A 208 1.73 15.38 8.55
C ALA A 208 0.24 15.13 8.81
N GLY A 209 -0.19 15.29 10.07
CA GLY A 209 -1.59 15.14 10.45
C GLY A 209 -2.22 13.77 10.19
N GLY A 210 -1.41 12.72 10.01
CA GLY A 210 -1.85 11.37 9.63
C GLY A 210 -2.00 11.17 8.12
N ASN A 211 -1.49 12.08 7.29
CA ASN A 211 -1.49 11.99 5.83
C ASN A 211 -0.06 11.96 5.28
N LEU A 212 0.18 11.16 4.24
CA LEU A 212 1.42 11.21 3.46
C LEU A 212 1.38 12.44 2.56
N ILE A 213 2.14 13.49 2.87
CA ILE A 213 2.06 14.75 2.11
C ILE A 213 3.10 14.86 1.00
N LYS A 214 4.19 14.07 1.08
CA LYS A 214 5.27 14.12 0.10
C LYS A 214 6.07 12.83 0.05
N LYS A 215 6.53 12.46 -1.15
CA LYS A 215 7.46 11.37 -1.44
C LYS A 215 8.58 11.90 -2.34
N VAL A 216 9.84 11.57 -2.04
CA VAL A 216 11.02 11.98 -2.82
C VAL A 216 11.88 10.75 -3.11
N GLU A 217 12.06 10.45 -4.39
CA GLU A 217 12.86 9.32 -4.92
C GLU A 217 13.89 9.86 -5.93
N GLY A 218 15.10 10.13 -5.45
CA GLY A 218 16.12 10.81 -6.25
C GLY A 218 15.64 12.18 -6.74
N THR A 219 15.44 12.32 -8.06
CA THR A 219 14.93 13.55 -8.69
C THR A 219 13.41 13.56 -8.88
N HIS A 220 12.71 12.47 -8.55
CA HIS A 220 11.26 12.35 -8.64
C HIS A 220 10.64 12.79 -7.32
N ILE A 221 9.68 13.70 -7.40
CA ILE A 221 8.97 14.25 -6.24
C ILE A 221 7.48 14.08 -6.49
N THR A 222 6.78 13.48 -5.54
CA THR A 222 5.32 13.42 -5.53
C THR A 222 4.79 14.16 -4.31
N GLU A 223 3.90 15.13 -4.54
CA GLU A 223 3.24 15.91 -3.49
C GLU A 223 1.75 15.60 -3.48
N TYR A 224 1.18 15.42 -2.29
CA TYR A 224 -0.20 15.00 -2.11
C TYR A 224 -0.97 16.07 -1.33
N LYS A 225 -2.21 16.33 -1.75
CA LYS A 225 -3.15 17.20 -1.03
C LYS A 225 -4.43 16.45 -0.71
N TYR A 226 -4.97 16.79 0.44
CA TYR A 226 -6.13 16.15 1.02
C TYR A 226 -7.21 17.17 1.34
N ASP A 227 -8.45 16.70 1.38
CA ASP A 227 -9.55 17.44 1.99
C ASP A 227 -9.54 17.33 3.52
N SER A 228 -10.62 17.74 4.16
CA SER A 228 -10.82 17.60 5.61
C SER A 228 -11.67 16.38 6.00
N ASN A 229 -12.29 15.66 5.06
CA ASN A 229 -13.16 14.53 5.37
C ASN A 229 -12.34 13.25 5.58
N ILE A 230 -12.91 12.29 6.30
CA ILE A 230 -12.25 11.03 6.62
C ILE A 230 -12.19 10.14 5.37
N ASN A 231 -11.04 9.52 5.15
CA ASN A 231 -10.88 8.46 4.17
C ASN A 231 -11.40 7.14 4.75
N PRO A 232 -12.32 6.44 4.08
CA PRO A 232 -12.83 5.16 4.57
C PRO A 232 -11.83 4.01 4.42
N MET A 233 -10.80 4.11 3.56
CA MET A 233 -9.82 3.03 3.35
C MET A 233 -9.02 2.68 4.62
N PRO A 234 -8.45 3.66 5.36
CA PRO A 234 -7.88 3.41 6.68
C PRO A 234 -8.84 2.68 7.60
N LEU A 235 -10.16 2.95 7.58
CA LEU A 235 -11.14 2.25 8.43
C LEU A 235 -11.21 0.74 8.21
N ASN A 236 -10.56 0.21 7.18
CA ASN A 236 -10.41 -1.22 7.00
C ASN A 236 -9.45 -1.87 8.03
N ALA A 237 -10.03 -2.60 8.98
CA ALA A 237 -9.28 -3.41 9.93
C ALA A 237 -8.33 -4.42 9.26
N LEU A 238 -8.69 -4.95 8.08
CA LEU A 238 -7.81 -5.83 7.30
C LEU A 238 -6.50 -5.15 6.97
N LEU A 239 -6.56 -3.97 6.38
CA LEU A 239 -5.38 -3.34 5.80
C LEU A 239 -4.49 -2.75 6.88
N ARG A 240 -5.05 -2.10 7.91
CA ARG A 240 -4.24 -1.54 9.00
C ARG A 240 -3.51 -2.60 9.83
N THR A 241 -4.13 -3.75 10.06
CA THR A 241 -3.51 -4.80 10.89
C THR A 241 -2.49 -5.62 10.12
N THR A 242 -2.65 -5.76 8.80
CA THR A 242 -1.81 -6.65 7.96
C THR A 242 -0.80 -5.93 7.08
N VAL A 243 -0.79 -4.60 7.05
CA VAL A 243 0.15 -3.78 6.25
C VAL A 243 0.89 -2.80 7.17
N PRO A 244 1.98 -3.22 7.85
CA PRO A 244 2.67 -2.40 8.85
C PRO A 244 3.21 -1.05 8.37
N ASP A 245 3.49 -0.92 7.08
CA ASP A 245 4.02 0.29 6.43
C ASP A 245 2.95 1.12 5.71
N TYR A 246 1.67 0.92 6.04
CA TYR A 246 0.54 1.63 5.40
C TYR A 246 0.70 3.16 5.40
N PHE A 247 1.36 3.73 6.41
CA PHE A 247 1.58 5.17 6.55
C PHE A 247 2.50 5.77 5.46
N LEU A 248 3.16 4.92 4.67
CA LEU A 248 3.96 5.30 3.50
C LEU A 248 3.16 5.31 2.19
N ASN A 249 1.84 5.14 2.25
CA ASN A 249 0.96 5.07 1.09
C ASN A 249 -0.22 6.05 1.23
N GLU A 250 -0.42 6.86 0.19
CA GLU A 250 -1.41 7.93 0.15
C GLU A 250 -2.85 7.44 0.30
N ASP A 251 -3.17 6.24 -0.19
CA ASP A 251 -4.52 5.65 -0.11
C ASP A 251 -4.91 5.32 1.34
N TYR A 252 -3.93 5.23 2.24
CA TYR A 252 -4.12 5.01 3.68
C TYR A 252 -3.98 6.29 4.52
N SER A 253 -3.89 7.44 3.87
CA SER A 253 -3.91 8.71 4.57
C SER A 253 -5.27 8.92 5.25
N LYS A 254 -5.24 9.58 6.41
CA LYS A 254 -6.41 9.88 7.25
C LYS A 254 -7.54 10.57 6.47
N ASN A 255 -7.19 11.44 5.54
CA ASN A 255 -8.12 12.25 4.76
C ASN A 255 -8.19 11.82 3.29
N ASN A 256 -9.22 12.26 2.55
CA ASN A 256 -9.38 11.86 1.16
C ASN A 256 -8.41 12.64 0.26
N LEU A 257 -7.67 11.92 -0.58
CA LEU A 257 -6.80 12.51 -1.59
C LEU A 257 -7.64 13.31 -2.59
N ILE A 258 -7.23 14.55 -2.86
CA ILE A 258 -7.85 15.43 -3.86
C ILE A 258 -6.89 15.84 -4.97
N GLU A 259 -5.58 15.80 -4.71
CA GLU A 259 -4.57 16.12 -5.71
C GLU A 259 -3.27 15.35 -5.44
N GLU A 260 -2.65 14.86 -6.51
CA GLU A 260 -1.32 14.26 -6.53
C GLU A 260 -0.55 14.93 -7.68
N VAL A 261 0.61 15.52 -7.35
CA VAL A 261 1.50 16.19 -8.30
C VAL A 261 2.84 15.47 -8.31
N GLU A 262 3.08 14.71 -9.36
CA GLU A 262 4.37 14.10 -9.64
C GLU A 262 5.20 15.07 -10.49
N SER A 263 6.44 15.31 -10.09
CA SER A 263 7.40 16.18 -10.76
C SER A 263 8.74 15.45 -10.94
N TYR A 264 9.27 15.45 -12.15
CA TYR A 264 10.56 14.85 -12.47
C TYR A 264 11.24 15.58 -13.62
N THR A 265 12.55 15.36 -13.78
CA THR A 265 13.32 15.87 -14.91
C THR A 265 13.39 14.80 -15.98
N ASP A 266 12.92 15.10 -17.19
CA ASP A 266 12.99 14.15 -18.31
C ASP A 266 14.42 14.00 -18.86
N TYR A 267 14.59 13.10 -19.84
CA TYR A 267 15.89 12.84 -20.47
C TYR A 267 16.49 14.07 -21.19
N GLN A 268 15.70 15.11 -21.44
CA GLN A 268 16.15 16.36 -22.06
C GLN A 268 16.47 17.45 -21.02
N GLY A 269 16.40 17.12 -19.72
CA GLY A 269 16.65 18.08 -18.65
C GLY A 269 15.46 18.99 -18.36
N LYS A 270 14.27 18.73 -18.92
CA LYS A 270 13.08 19.55 -18.71
C LYS A 270 12.26 19.02 -17.54
N LEU A 271 11.81 19.95 -16.69
CA LEU A 271 10.85 19.63 -15.64
C LEU A 271 9.48 19.26 -16.24
N VAL A 272 9.03 18.05 -15.97
CA VAL A 272 7.71 17.55 -16.33
C VAL A 272 6.89 17.41 -15.06
N LYS A 273 5.59 17.72 -15.17
CA LYS A 273 4.61 17.52 -14.10
C LYS A 273 3.46 16.65 -14.59
N ASN A 274 3.11 15.64 -13.83
CA ASN A 274 1.87 14.88 -13.99
C ASN A 274 0.97 15.22 -12.80
N ILE A 275 -0.25 15.67 -13.10
CA ILE A 275 -1.23 16.08 -12.10
C ILE A 275 -2.41 15.11 -12.18
N LYS A 276 -2.75 14.52 -11.04
CA LYS A 276 -3.98 13.77 -10.83
C LYS A 276 -4.84 14.58 -9.87
N SER A 277 -6.05 14.95 -10.29
CA SER A 277 -7.01 15.65 -9.44
C SER A 277 -8.25 14.78 -9.25
N ILE A 278 -8.83 14.81 -8.06
CA ILE A 278 -9.98 14.02 -7.68
C ILE A 278 -11.08 14.95 -7.20
N GLU A 279 -12.24 14.91 -7.88
CA GLU A 279 -13.45 15.59 -7.44
C GLU A 279 -14.32 14.62 -6.67
N LEU A 280 -14.73 15.01 -5.46
CA LEU A 280 -15.43 14.16 -4.50
C LEU A 280 -16.81 14.73 -4.19
N THR A 281 -17.80 13.84 -4.09
CA THR A 281 -19.10 14.15 -3.46
C THR A 281 -19.27 13.30 -2.21
N TYR A 282 -20.01 13.79 -1.23
CA TYR A 282 -20.14 13.13 0.08
C TYR A 282 -21.59 12.88 0.45
N ASN A 283 -21.81 11.88 1.29
CA ASN A 283 -23.08 11.70 2.00
C ASN A 283 -23.16 12.63 3.23
N SER A 284 -24.29 12.60 3.94
CA SER A 284 -24.53 13.41 5.14
C SER A 284 -23.59 13.09 6.32
N LYS A 285 -22.92 11.93 6.30
CA LYS A 285 -21.91 11.54 7.30
C LYS A 285 -20.48 11.97 6.92
N GLY A 286 -20.30 12.63 5.78
CA GLY A 286 -18.99 13.09 5.30
C GLY A 286 -18.14 12.01 4.61
N TYR A 287 -18.74 10.87 4.22
CA TYR A 287 -18.02 9.84 3.46
C TYR A 287 -18.22 10.00 1.94
N PRO A 288 -17.20 9.75 1.12
CA PRO A 288 -17.27 9.97 -0.32
C PRO A 288 -18.25 8.97 -0.98
N THR A 289 -19.21 9.48 -1.75
CA THR A 289 -20.17 8.70 -2.56
C THR A 289 -19.82 8.65 -4.04
N MET A 290 -19.02 9.60 -4.51
CA MET A 290 -18.50 9.61 -5.88
C MET A 290 -17.08 10.17 -5.90
N LYS A 291 -16.22 9.57 -6.73
CA LYS A 291 -14.88 10.09 -7.04
C LYS A 291 -14.73 10.21 -8.55
N LYS A 292 -14.42 11.40 -9.05
CA LYS A 292 -14.04 11.59 -10.46
C LYS A 292 -12.56 11.89 -10.52
N THR A 293 -11.80 10.97 -11.09
CA THR A 293 -10.35 11.10 -11.19
C THR A 293 -9.97 11.59 -12.56
N PHE A 294 -9.17 12.65 -12.59
CA PHE A 294 -8.69 13.27 -13.80
C PHE A 294 -7.18 13.23 -13.88
N ARG A 295 -6.65 13.27 -15.10
CA ARG A 295 -5.22 13.35 -15.39
C ARG A 295 -4.90 14.53 -16.29
N GLN A 296 -3.77 15.17 -16.00
CA GLN A 296 -3.23 16.28 -16.76
C GLN A 296 -1.70 16.17 -16.79
N ARG A 297 -1.10 16.34 -17.96
CA ARG A 297 0.36 16.44 -18.11
C ARG A 297 0.75 17.88 -18.39
N GLY A 298 1.56 18.47 -17.52
CA GLY A 298 1.98 19.87 -17.62
C GLY A 298 0.78 20.80 -17.77
N SER A 299 0.73 21.52 -18.88
CA SER A 299 -0.34 22.47 -19.23
C SER A 299 -1.39 21.91 -20.19
N GLU A 300 -1.39 20.59 -20.45
CA GLU A 300 -2.40 19.95 -21.32
C GLU A 300 -3.80 20.02 -20.72
N THR A 301 -4.83 19.75 -21.52
CA THR A 301 -6.21 19.70 -21.05
C THR A 301 -6.41 18.56 -20.05
N LYS A 302 -7.03 18.87 -18.91
CA LYS A 302 -7.45 17.88 -17.91
C LYS A 302 -8.45 16.89 -18.53
N THR A 303 -8.17 15.59 -18.43
CA THR A 303 -9.01 14.52 -18.98
C THR A 303 -9.59 13.64 -17.88
N LEU A 304 -10.87 13.28 -17.98
CA LEU A 304 -11.51 12.33 -17.07
C LEU A 304 -10.95 10.93 -17.33
N ASN A 305 -10.35 10.32 -16.31
CA ASN A 305 -9.69 9.02 -16.43
C ASN A 305 -10.60 7.87 -15.96
N TYR A 306 -11.22 8.00 -14.78
CA TYR A 306 -12.22 7.05 -14.28
C TYR A 306 -13.13 7.69 -13.23
N ILE A 307 -14.28 7.05 -12.99
CA ILE A 307 -15.28 7.43 -11.99
C ILE A 307 -15.45 6.26 -11.02
N GLU A 308 -15.55 6.53 -9.73
CA GLU A 308 -16.02 5.58 -8.71
C GLU A 308 -17.33 6.05 -8.12
N GLU A 309 -18.30 5.15 -8.03
CA GLU A 309 -19.55 5.34 -7.30
C GLU A 309 -19.53 4.41 -6.09
N ILE A 310 -19.80 4.96 -4.91
CA ILE A 310 -19.57 4.30 -3.62
C ILE A 310 -20.88 4.23 -2.85
N GLU A 311 -21.27 3.01 -2.51
CA GLU A 311 -22.49 2.68 -1.76
C GLU A 311 -22.11 2.18 -0.36
N TYR A 312 -22.80 2.66 0.68
CA TYR A 312 -22.55 2.36 2.10
C TYR A 312 -23.68 1.57 2.76
#